data_AF-A0A2T4DAF0-F1
#
_entry.id   AF-A0A2T4DAF0-F1
#
_cell.length_a   1.000
_cell.length_b   1.000
_cell.length_c   1.000
_cell.angle_alpha   90.00
_cell.angle_beta   90.00
_cell.angle_gamma   90.00
#
_symmetry.space_group_name_H-M   'P 1'
#
loop_
_entity.id
_entity.type
_entity.pdbx_description
1 polymer ?
#
loop_
_entity_poly.entity_id
_entity_poly.type
_entity_poly.pdbx_seq_one_letter_code
_entity_poly.pdbx_strand_id
1 'polypeptide(L)'
;VYFFVILFIFSFSFSQLRDWMDAGVFTVGLIIATLILFGVGRLIIWAVRKYFPSGSSFVVRQGLANLYRPNNQTLILVITIGLGTALITTLFLSQDLLLDKVKLSSSANQPNMVLFDIQSHQVDELTEMTKADSLPVIQQVPIVTMRLSSLNDVGVEQIKKDTATDIRDWVLNREYRVTYRDSLIDSETLVAGEYDGVVENENDSIFISLEKGVAEDMKV
;
A
#
# COMPACT_ATOMS: atom_id res chain seq x y z
N VAL A 1 -16.86 -22.70 25.30
CA VAL A 1 -16.74 -23.01 23.85
C VAL A 1 -16.22 -21.80 23.07
N TYR A 2 -16.91 -20.66 23.03
CA TYR A 2 -16.48 -19.48 22.25
C TYR A 2 -15.07 -18.96 22.58
N PHE A 3 -14.69 -18.93 23.87
CA PHE A 3 -13.34 -18.57 24.30
C PHE A 3 -12.26 -19.47 23.67
N PHE A 4 -12.50 -20.79 23.61
CA PHE A 4 -11.56 -21.73 22.99
C PHE A 4 -11.44 -21.54 21.48
N VAL A 5 -12.53 -21.14 20.80
CA VAL A 5 -12.50 -20.83 19.36
C VAL A 5 -11.65 -19.58 19.10
N ILE A 6 -11.84 -18.52 19.89
CA ILE A 6 -11.05 -17.29 19.77
C ILE A 6 -9.57 -17.56 20.09
N LEU A 7 -9.30 -18.31 21.15
CA LEU A 7 -7.94 -18.70 21.52
C LEU A 7 -7.27 -19.52 20.42
N PHE A 8 -7.99 -20.45 19.80
CA PHE A 8 -7.50 -21.23 18.68
C PHE A 8 -7.17 -20.36 17.47
N ILE A 9 -8.08 -19.44 17.08
CA ILE A 9 -7.85 -18.50 15.97
C ILE A 9 -6.61 -17.65 16.23
N PHE A 10 -6.49 -17.07 17.42
CA PHE A 10 -5.35 -16.24 17.78
C PHE A 10 -4.06 -17.04 17.77
N SER A 11 -4.04 -18.23 18.40
CA SER A 11 -2.85 -19.08 18.45
C SER A 11 -2.42 -19.56 17.06
N PHE A 12 -3.37 -19.88 16.19
CA PHE A 12 -3.10 -20.28 14.81
C PHE A 12 -2.55 -19.10 13.99
N SER A 13 -3.18 -17.93 14.10
CA SER A 13 -2.72 -16.71 13.45
C SER A 13 -1.32 -16.30 13.91
N PHE A 14 -1.05 -16.35 15.22
CA PHE A 14 0.26 -16.09 15.80
C PHE A 14 1.33 -17.07 15.28
N SER A 15 1.00 -18.36 15.16
CA SER A 15 1.91 -19.35 14.59
C SER A 15 2.28 -19.04 13.14
N GLN A 16 1.37 -18.40 12.39
CA GLN A 16 1.53 -18.16 10.97
C GLN A 16 2.19 -16.81 10.64
N LEU A 17 1.87 -15.78 11.42
CA LEU A 17 2.39 -14.42 11.23
C LEU A 17 3.68 -14.16 12.02
N ARG A 18 3.94 -14.93 13.09
CA ARG A 18 5.08 -14.77 14.02
C ARG A 18 5.20 -13.38 14.68
N ASP A 19 4.19 -12.54 14.51
CA ASP A 19 4.03 -11.23 15.15
C ASP A 19 2.72 -11.21 15.95
N TRP A 20 2.78 -10.71 17.18
CA TRP A 20 1.64 -10.70 18.12
C TRP A 20 0.63 -9.60 17.83
N MET A 21 1.08 -8.47 17.26
CA MET A 21 0.24 -7.35 16.88
C MET A 21 -0.55 -7.70 15.63
N ASP A 22 0.10 -8.27 14.61
CA ASP A 22 -0.58 -8.72 13.39
C ASP A 22 -1.59 -9.83 13.67
N ALA A 23 -1.24 -10.79 14.54
CA ALA A 23 -2.17 -11.85 14.97
C ALA A 23 -3.37 -11.30 15.74
N GLY A 24 -3.16 -10.27 16.57
CA GLY A 24 -4.23 -9.56 17.28
C GLY A 24 -5.17 -8.85 16.33
N VAL A 25 -4.62 -8.06 15.40
CA VAL A 25 -5.38 -7.33 14.37
C VAL A 25 -6.19 -8.29 13.50
N PHE A 26 -5.59 -9.39 13.04
CA PHE A 26 -6.29 -10.40 12.24
C PHE A 26 -7.46 -11.04 13.01
N THR A 27 -7.22 -11.43 14.26
CA THR A 27 -8.26 -12.07 15.10
C THR A 27 -9.44 -11.13 15.34
N VAL A 28 -9.17 -9.86 15.66
CA VAL A 28 -10.21 -8.84 15.81
C VAL A 28 -10.95 -8.61 14.49
N GLY A 29 -10.23 -8.53 13.37
CA GLY A 29 -10.81 -8.40 12.04
C GLY A 29 -11.77 -9.55 11.70
N LEU A 30 -11.40 -10.79 12.01
CA LEU A 30 -12.25 -11.96 11.79
C LEU A 30 -13.52 -11.94 12.65
N ILE A 31 -13.40 -11.50 13.92
CA ILE A 31 -14.55 -11.31 14.80
C ILE A 31 -15.49 -10.24 14.20
N ILE A 32 -14.96 -9.10 13.78
CA ILE A 32 -15.74 -8.03 13.15
C ILE A 32 -16.44 -8.52 11.88
N ALA A 33 -15.75 -9.22 10.98
CA ALA A 33 -16.34 -9.77 9.76
C ALA A 33 -17.48 -10.75 10.08
N THR A 34 -17.29 -11.62 11.08
CA THR A 34 -18.33 -12.54 11.55
C THR A 34 -19.53 -11.80 12.14
N LEU A 35 -19.30 -10.74 12.90
CA LEU A 35 -20.36 -9.88 13.45
C LEU A 35 -21.13 -9.14 12.35
N ILE A 36 -20.44 -8.67 11.30
CA ILE A 36 -21.08 -8.07 10.12
C ILE A 36 -21.98 -9.09 9.44
N LEU A 37 -21.50 -10.30 9.16
CA LEU A 37 -22.32 -11.37 8.57
C LEU A 37 -23.53 -11.74 9.45
N PHE A 38 -23.33 -11.80 10.76
CA PHE A 38 -24.42 -12.00 11.71
C PHE A 38 -25.45 -10.86 11.65
N GLY A 39 -24.98 -9.62 11.58
CA GLY A 39 -25.80 -8.42 11.42
C GLY A 39 -26.60 -8.45 10.12
N VAL A 40 -25.98 -8.82 9.01
CA VAL A 40 -26.63 -9.00 7.71
C VAL A 40 -27.69 -10.10 7.78
N GLY A 41 -27.39 -11.25 8.39
CA GLY A 41 -28.37 -12.32 8.58
C GLY A 41 -29.57 -11.87 9.42
N ARG A 42 -29.33 -11.12 10.50
CA ARG A 42 -30.39 -10.50 11.32
C ARG A 42 -31.20 -9.49 10.54
N LEU A 43 -30.56 -8.67 9.70
CA LEU A 43 -31.21 -7.69 8.84
C LEU A 43 -32.11 -8.38 7.82
N ILE A 44 -31.65 -9.46 7.18
CA ILE A 44 -32.46 -10.26 6.27
C ILE A 44 -33.71 -10.80 6.98
N ILE A 45 -33.54 -11.42 8.15
CA ILE A 45 -34.66 -11.95 8.95
C ILE A 45 -35.66 -10.84 9.30
N TRP A 46 -35.15 -9.69 9.76
CA TRP A 46 -35.96 -8.54 10.11
C TRP A 46 -36.71 -7.97 8.90
N ALA A 47 -36.03 -7.79 7.77
CA ALA A 47 -36.60 -7.26 6.53
C ALA A 47 -37.71 -8.17 5.99
N VAL A 48 -37.46 -9.49 5.94
CA VAL A 48 -38.46 -10.46 5.50
C VAL A 48 -39.69 -10.46 6.42
N ARG A 49 -39.49 -10.31 7.74
CA ARG A 49 -40.59 -10.23 8.70
C ARG A 49 -41.38 -8.92 8.57
N LYS A 50 -40.70 -7.79 8.33
CA LYS A 50 -41.30 -6.45 8.25
C LYS A 50 -42.07 -6.24 6.94
N TYR A 51 -41.51 -6.70 5.82
CA TYR A 51 -42.06 -6.51 4.48
C TYR A 51 -42.69 -7.80 3.93
N PHE A 52 -43.25 -8.63 4.82
CA PHE A 52 -43.75 -9.94 4.43
C PHE A 52 -44.88 -9.86 3.38
N PRO A 53 -44.70 -10.43 2.18
CA PRO A 53 -45.65 -10.27 1.08
C PRO A 53 -46.87 -11.19 1.27
N SER A 54 -47.87 -10.69 2.00
CA SER A 54 -49.11 -11.42 2.33
C SER A 54 -49.93 -11.83 1.10
N GLY A 55 -49.86 -11.08 0.00
CA GLY A 55 -50.54 -11.34 -1.26
C GLY A 55 -49.78 -12.20 -2.28
N SER A 56 -48.60 -12.73 -1.95
CA SER A 56 -47.79 -13.56 -2.87
C SER A 56 -48.29 -15.01 -2.96
N SER A 57 -47.86 -15.71 -4.02
CA SER A 57 -48.13 -17.16 -4.19
C SER A 57 -47.67 -17.97 -2.98
N PHE A 58 -48.36 -19.07 -2.69
CA PHE A 58 -48.09 -19.94 -1.54
C PHE A 58 -46.61 -20.35 -1.44
N VAL A 59 -45.97 -20.65 -2.57
CA VAL A 59 -44.57 -21.08 -2.62
C VAL A 59 -43.61 -20.00 -2.09
N VAL A 60 -43.79 -18.75 -2.53
CA VAL A 60 -42.93 -17.62 -2.12
C VAL A 60 -43.14 -17.31 -0.64
N ARG A 61 -44.40 -17.28 -0.21
CA ARG A 61 -44.76 -17.04 1.18
C ARG A 61 -44.17 -18.09 2.11
N GLN A 62 -44.24 -19.37 1.71
CA GLN A 62 -43.70 -20.48 2.49
C GLN A 62 -42.16 -20.47 2.52
N GLY A 63 -41.51 -20.15 1.40
CA GLY A 63 -40.05 -20.02 1.34
C GLY A 63 -39.52 -18.91 2.24
N LEU A 64 -40.14 -17.73 2.19
CA LEU A 64 -39.78 -16.60 3.06
C LEU A 64 -40.10 -16.86 4.54
N ALA A 65 -41.19 -17.56 4.83
CA ALA A 65 -41.55 -17.93 6.21
C ALA A 65 -40.49 -18.79 6.88
N ASN A 66 -39.81 -19.67 6.12
CA ASN A 66 -38.73 -20.50 6.65
C ASN A 66 -37.52 -19.69 7.12
N LEU A 67 -37.34 -18.46 6.60
CA LEU A 67 -36.18 -17.63 6.93
C LEU A 67 -36.28 -16.94 8.29
N TYR A 68 -37.49 -16.67 8.81
CA TYR A 68 -37.66 -15.98 10.10
C TYR A 68 -38.33 -16.83 11.18
N ARG A 69 -38.74 -18.06 10.88
CA ARG A 69 -39.41 -18.95 11.85
C ARG A 69 -38.50 -19.21 13.06
N PRO A 70 -39.02 -19.27 14.30
CA PRO A 70 -38.23 -19.64 15.47
C PRO A 70 -37.46 -20.95 15.24
N ASN A 71 -36.19 -21.00 15.67
CA ASN A 71 -35.27 -22.12 15.46
C ASN A 71 -34.87 -22.40 13.99
N ASN A 72 -34.87 -21.39 13.12
CA ASN A 72 -34.32 -21.51 11.77
C ASN A 72 -32.77 -21.48 11.75
N GLN A 73 -32.18 -21.94 10.65
CA GLN A 73 -30.73 -21.96 10.42
C GLN A 73 -30.23 -20.80 9.54
N THR A 74 -31.06 -19.80 9.25
CA THR A 74 -30.71 -18.72 8.30
C THR A 74 -29.47 -17.95 8.75
N LEU A 75 -29.33 -17.65 10.05
CA LEU A 75 -28.13 -16.99 10.57
C LEU A 75 -26.87 -17.82 10.33
N ILE A 76 -26.93 -19.13 10.60
CA ILE A 76 -25.78 -20.03 10.42
C ILE A 76 -25.45 -20.14 8.93
N LEU A 77 -26.46 -20.31 8.07
CA LEU A 77 -26.28 -20.39 6.62
C LEU A 77 -25.64 -19.12 6.04
N VAL A 78 -26.10 -17.94 6.44
CA VAL A 78 -25.52 -16.66 5.99
C VAL A 78 -24.06 -16.54 6.41
N ILE A 79 -23.72 -16.92 7.65
CA ILE A 79 -22.33 -16.88 8.12
C ILE A 79 -21.47 -17.88 7.35
N THR A 80 -21.91 -19.13 7.21
CA THR A 80 -21.14 -20.18 6.52
C THR A 80 -20.93 -19.86 5.05
N ILE A 81 -21.98 -19.46 4.33
CA ILE A 81 -21.89 -19.08 2.91
C ILE A 81 -21.04 -17.82 2.78
N GLY A 82 -21.26 -16.82 3.63
CA GLY A 82 -20.48 -15.58 3.61
C GLY A 82 -18.98 -15.80 3.82
N LEU A 83 -18.61 -16.64 4.79
CA LEU A 83 -17.20 -17.02 5.02
C LEU A 83 -16.63 -17.83 3.85
N GLY A 84 -17.41 -18.76 3.28
CA GLY A 84 -17.00 -19.54 2.11
C GLY A 84 -16.79 -18.67 0.87
N THR A 85 -17.70 -17.73 0.60
CA THR A 85 -17.55 -16.75 -0.48
C THR A 85 -16.35 -15.86 -0.23
N ALA A 86 -16.15 -15.35 1.00
CA ALA A 86 -14.99 -14.52 1.33
C ALA A 86 -13.67 -15.26 1.05
N LEU A 87 -13.58 -16.55 1.42
CA LEU A 87 -12.41 -17.38 1.11
C LEU A 87 -12.18 -17.49 -0.40
N ILE A 88 -13.21 -17.84 -1.17
CA ILE A 88 -13.11 -17.99 -2.62
C ILE A 88 -12.74 -16.65 -3.28
N THR A 89 -13.37 -15.55 -2.90
CA THR A 89 -13.06 -14.22 -3.40
C THR A 89 -11.63 -13.82 -3.07
N THR A 90 -11.14 -14.14 -1.87
CA THR A 90 -9.74 -13.88 -1.48
C THR A 90 -8.77 -14.67 -2.35
N LEU A 91 -9.09 -15.92 -2.69
CA LEU A 91 -8.28 -16.73 -3.60
C LEU A 91 -8.22 -16.12 -5.01
N PHE A 92 -9.36 -15.72 -5.57
CA PHE A 92 -9.39 -15.05 -6.88
C PHE A 92 -8.65 -13.72 -6.86
N LEU A 93 -8.86 -12.89 -5.84
CA LEU A 93 -8.15 -11.62 -5.70
C LEU A 93 -6.63 -11.85 -5.60
N SER A 94 -6.21 -12.85 -4.82
CA SER A 94 -4.78 -13.19 -4.73
C SER A 94 -4.24 -13.70 -6.07
N GLN A 95 -5.01 -14.48 -6.82
CA GLN A 95 -4.63 -14.95 -8.15
C GLN A 95 -4.47 -13.77 -9.12
N ASP A 96 -5.45 -12.88 -9.16
CA ASP A 96 -5.43 -11.70 -10.03
C ASP A 96 -4.24 -10.79 -9.70
N LEU A 97 -3.99 -10.53 -8.41
CA LEU A 97 -2.82 -9.77 -7.96
C LEU A 97 -1.50 -10.41 -8.38
N LEU A 98 -1.39 -11.75 -8.33
CA LEU A 98 -0.21 -12.46 -8.80
C LEU A 98 -0.06 -12.38 -10.32
N LEU A 99 -1.15 -12.57 -11.06
CA LEU A 99 -1.16 -12.47 -12.52
C LEU A 99 -0.81 -11.07 -13.00
N ASP A 100 -1.31 -10.03 -12.32
CA ASP A 100 -0.99 -8.64 -12.67
C ASP A 100 0.48 -8.32 -12.41
N LYS A 101 1.05 -8.80 -11.29
CA LYS A 101 2.50 -8.71 -11.05
C LYS A 101 3.31 -9.43 -12.12
N VAL A 102 2.87 -10.61 -12.56
CA VAL A 102 3.55 -11.38 -13.62
C VAL A 102 3.41 -10.69 -14.98
N LYS A 103 2.24 -10.14 -15.33
CA LYS A 103 2.04 -9.39 -16.58
C LYS A 103 2.87 -8.12 -16.62
N LEU A 104 2.95 -7.37 -15.51
CA LEU A 104 3.89 -6.26 -15.36
C LEU A 104 5.32 -6.72 -15.62
N SER A 105 5.69 -7.90 -15.10
CA SER A 105 7.02 -8.48 -15.35
C SER A 105 7.26 -9.00 -16.78
N SER A 106 6.22 -9.13 -17.60
CA SER A 106 6.27 -9.65 -18.98
C SER A 106 5.88 -8.60 -20.04
N SER A 107 5.74 -7.33 -19.65
CA SER A 107 5.32 -6.27 -20.55
C SER A 107 6.42 -5.96 -21.59
N ALA A 108 6.03 -5.70 -22.84
CA ALA A 108 6.95 -5.50 -23.96
C ALA A 108 7.91 -4.30 -23.81
N ASN A 109 7.64 -3.40 -22.87
CA ASN A 109 8.47 -2.22 -22.58
C ASN A 109 9.24 -2.37 -21.25
N GLN A 110 9.51 -3.61 -20.81
CA GLN A 110 10.31 -3.84 -19.61
C GLN A 110 11.80 -3.55 -19.89
N PRO A 111 12.45 -2.70 -19.08
CA PRO A 111 13.90 -2.53 -19.15
C PRO A 111 14.59 -3.87 -18.87
N ASN A 112 15.34 -4.39 -19.85
CA ASN A 112 16.14 -5.62 -19.73
C ASN A 112 17.64 -5.32 -19.56
N MET A 113 18.03 -4.06 -19.62
CA MET A 113 19.40 -3.58 -19.46
C MET A 113 19.39 -2.30 -18.63
N VAL A 114 20.27 -2.24 -17.64
CA VAL A 114 20.52 -1.04 -16.83
C VAL A 114 22.00 -0.72 -16.94
N LEU A 115 22.29 0.48 -17.41
CA LEU A 115 23.64 1.02 -17.51
C LEU A 115 23.84 1.99 -16.34
N PHE A 116 24.94 1.83 -15.62
CA PHE A 116 25.32 2.69 -14.49
C PHE A 116 26.71 3.27 -14.74
N ASP A 117 27.06 4.31 -13.98
CA ASP A 117 28.35 5.02 -14.11
C ASP A 117 28.59 5.65 -15.48
N ILE A 118 27.52 6.20 -16.07
CA ILE A 118 27.59 6.97 -17.32
C ILE A 118 27.99 8.39 -16.96
N GLN A 119 29.11 8.85 -17.50
CA GLN A 119 29.55 10.23 -17.32
C GLN A 119 28.72 11.19 -18.17
N SER A 120 28.56 12.44 -17.72
CA SER A 120 27.71 13.44 -18.40
C SER A 120 28.06 13.65 -19.87
N HIS A 121 29.34 13.54 -20.24
CA HIS A 121 29.80 13.69 -21.63
C HIS A 121 29.57 12.44 -22.50
N GLN A 122 29.27 11.28 -21.91
CA GLN A 122 29.06 10.01 -22.61
C GLN A 122 27.59 9.77 -22.96
N VAL A 123 26.67 10.54 -22.38
CA VAL A 123 25.22 10.34 -22.50
C VAL A 123 24.77 10.39 -23.96
N ASP A 124 25.20 11.40 -24.71
CA ASP A 124 24.75 11.61 -26.09
C ASP A 124 25.27 10.50 -27.00
N GLU A 125 26.57 10.18 -26.91
CA GLU A 125 27.21 9.10 -27.69
C GLU A 125 26.56 7.73 -27.41
N LEU A 126 26.29 7.41 -26.14
CA LEU A 126 25.65 6.17 -25.74
C LEU A 126 24.19 6.09 -26.22
N THR A 127 23.48 7.22 -26.20
CA THR A 127 22.10 7.31 -26.68
C THR A 127 22.03 7.11 -28.20
N GLU A 128 22.99 7.64 -28.95
CA GLU A 128 23.08 7.41 -30.40
C GLU A 128 23.42 5.95 -30.71
N MET A 129 24.38 5.35 -30.00
CA MET A 129 24.78 3.95 -30.18
C MET A 129 23.62 2.99 -29.90
N THR A 130 22.92 3.18 -28.78
CA THR A 130 21.77 2.33 -28.41
C THR A 130 20.62 2.46 -29.41
N LYS A 131 20.34 3.68 -29.89
CA LYS A 131 19.36 3.89 -30.98
C LYS A 131 19.76 3.18 -32.28
N ALA A 132 21.05 3.20 -32.64
CA ALA A 132 21.55 2.51 -33.84
C ALA A 132 21.31 0.99 -33.77
N ASP A 133 21.45 0.40 -32.57
CA ASP A 133 21.20 -1.03 -32.32
C ASP A 133 19.72 -1.37 -32.05
N SER A 134 18.79 -0.43 -32.29
CA SER A 134 17.35 -0.59 -32.01
C SER A 134 17.04 -0.87 -30.52
N LEU A 135 17.85 -0.33 -29.62
CA LEU A 135 17.67 -0.37 -28.16
C LEU A 135 17.28 1.04 -27.68
N PRO A 136 15.97 1.40 -27.69
CA PRO A 136 15.56 2.74 -27.26
C PRO A 136 15.85 2.94 -25.76
N VAL A 137 16.38 4.11 -25.42
CA VAL A 137 16.55 4.53 -24.01
C VAL A 137 15.16 4.80 -23.43
N ILE A 138 14.71 3.93 -22.52
CA ILE A 138 13.39 4.03 -21.88
C ILE A 138 13.40 5.13 -20.81
N GLN A 139 14.48 5.20 -20.03
CA GLN A 139 14.61 6.14 -18.93
C GLN A 139 16.07 6.56 -18.74
N GLN A 140 16.28 7.86 -18.55
CA GLN A 140 17.54 8.42 -18.14
C GLN A 140 17.34 9.09 -16.77
N VAL A 141 18.16 8.69 -15.79
CA VAL A 141 18.07 9.20 -14.43
C VAL A 141 19.41 9.82 -14.05
N PRO A 142 19.51 11.16 -14.01
CA PRO A 142 20.74 11.82 -13.57
C PRO A 142 20.94 11.57 -12.08
N ILE A 143 22.20 11.36 -11.68
CA ILE A 143 22.57 11.20 -10.27
C ILE A 143 23.51 12.35 -9.91
N VAL A 144 23.11 13.14 -8.93
CA VAL A 144 23.91 14.18 -8.31
C VAL A 144 24.28 13.72 -6.91
N THR A 145 25.57 13.67 -6.63
CA THR A 145 26.10 13.35 -5.31
C THR A 145 26.22 14.63 -4.50
N MET A 146 25.57 14.69 -3.34
CA MET A 146 25.59 15.83 -2.44
C MET A 146 25.81 15.41 -0.98
N ARG A 147 26.23 16.37 -0.16
CA ARG A 147 26.35 16.21 1.29
C ARG A 147 25.69 17.39 1.98
N LEU A 148 25.02 17.13 3.10
CA LEU A 148 24.42 18.18 3.91
C LEU A 148 25.53 19.08 4.49
N SER A 149 25.45 20.38 4.26
CA SER A 149 26.40 21.36 4.78
C SER A 149 25.90 22.01 6.07
N SER A 150 24.64 22.45 6.04
CA SER A 150 23.92 23.03 7.16
C SER A 150 22.45 22.62 7.11
N LEU A 151 21.79 22.73 8.25
CA LEU A 151 20.35 22.57 8.39
C LEU A 151 19.82 23.73 9.24
N ASN A 152 18.81 24.45 8.75
CA ASN A 152 18.26 25.65 9.41
C ASN A 152 19.36 26.64 9.84
N ASP A 153 20.29 26.93 8.92
CA ASP A 153 21.47 27.80 9.12
C ASP A 153 22.50 27.31 10.15
N VAL A 154 22.32 26.11 10.73
CA VAL A 154 23.30 25.49 11.64
C VAL A 154 24.15 24.47 10.89
N GLY A 155 25.47 24.63 10.94
CA GLY A 155 26.40 23.70 10.29
C GLY A 155 26.31 22.29 10.86
N VAL A 156 26.42 21.28 10.01
CA VAL A 156 26.31 19.86 10.41
C VAL A 156 27.29 19.48 11.53
N GLU A 157 28.53 20.00 11.50
CA GLU A 157 29.54 19.71 12.53
C GLU A 157 29.21 20.33 13.90
N GLN A 158 28.36 21.36 13.95
CA GLN A 158 27.85 21.91 15.19
C GLN A 158 26.69 21.07 15.71
N ILE A 159 25.76 20.65 14.83
CA ILE A 159 24.63 19.78 15.19
C ILE A 159 25.13 18.46 15.78
N LYS A 160 26.16 17.84 15.17
CA LYS A 160 26.74 16.59 15.67
C LYS A 160 27.33 16.69 17.09
N LYS A 161 27.74 17.89 17.51
CA LYS A 161 28.28 18.13 18.86
C LYS A 161 27.18 18.42 19.87
N ASP A 162 25.99 18.75 19.40
CA ASP A 162 24.85 19.04 20.24
C ASP A 162 24.09 17.77 20.60
N THR A 163 24.27 17.33 21.84
CA THR A 163 23.58 16.15 22.39
C THR A 163 22.10 16.38 22.72
N ALA A 164 21.62 17.63 22.64
CA ALA A 164 20.22 17.97 22.86
C ALA A 164 19.37 17.89 21.58
N THR A 165 20.00 17.66 20.41
CA THR A 165 19.28 17.61 19.13
C THR A 165 18.66 16.23 18.90
N ASP A 166 17.39 16.19 18.48
CA ASP A 166 16.65 14.95 18.16
C ASP A 166 16.78 14.53 16.67
N ILE A 167 17.81 15.04 15.97
CA ILE A 167 18.09 14.70 14.58
C ILE A 167 18.87 13.39 14.56
N ARG A 168 18.51 12.47 13.66
CA ARG A 168 19.22 11.19 13.58
C ARG A 168 20.59 11.34 12.93
N ASP A 169 21.61 10.76 13.56
CA ASP A 169 23.01 10.81 13.08
C ASP A 169 23.21 10.35 11.63
N TRP A 170 22.39 9.42 11.15
CA TRP A 170 22.53 8.90 9.79
C TRP A 170 22.29 9.98 8.73
N VAL A 171 21.38 10.92 9.01
CA VAL A 171 21.05 12.04 8.11
C VAL A 171 22.25 12.96 7.93
N LEU A 172 22.96 13.25 9.02
CA LEU A 172 24.09 14.19 9.05
C LEU A 172 25.36 13.65 8.39
N ASN A 173 25.49 12.32 8.27
CA ASN A 173 26.69 11.67 7.73
C ASN A 173 26.48 11.07 6.34
N ARG A 174 25.26 11.09 5.82
CA ARG A 174 24.93 10.45 4.55
C ARG A 174 25.47 11.25 3.37
N GLU A 175 26.04 10.52 2.43
CA GLU A 175 26.19 10.99 1.06
C GLU A 175 24.85 10.76 0.34
N TYR A 176 24.20 11.85 -0.05
CA TYR A 176 22.92 11.81 -0.72
C TYR A 176 23.16 11.68 -2.22
N ARG A 177 22.55 10.67 -2.82
CA ARG A 177 22.45 10.52 -4.28
C ARG A 177 21.06 10.96 -4.67
N VAL A 178 20.96 12.18 -5.18
CA VAL A 178 19.68 12.78 -5.59
C VAL A 178 19.56 12.78 -7.10
N THR A 179 18.33 12.86 -7.59
CA THR A 179 18.01 13.05 -9.00
C THR A 179 17.25 14.36 -9.15
N TYR A 180 17.31 14.95 -10.33
CA TYR A 180 16.43 16.05 -10.72
C TYR A 180 15.53 15.57 -11.87
N ARG A 181 14.29 16.06 -11.88
CA ARG A 181 13.24 15.79 -12.87
C ARG A 181 12.30 16.98 -12.95
N ASP A 182 11.54 17.06 -14.03
CA ASP A 182 10.51 18.07 -14.28
C ASP A 182 9.13 17.68 -13.71
N SER A 183 8.95 16.41 -13.34
CA SER A 183 7.68 15.83 -12.92
C SER A 183 7.86 14.66 -11.95
N LEU A 184 6.82 14.40 -11.15
CA LEU A 184 6.73 13.21 -10.30
C LEU A 184 6.36 11.97 -11.13
N ILE A 185 6.88 10.80 -10.74
CA ILE A 185 6.50 9.52 -11.37
C ILE A 185 5.31 8.87 -10.65
N ASP A 186 4.68 7.86 -11.27
CA ASP A 186 3.48 7.19 -10.76
C ASP A 186 3.63 6.59 -9.34
N SER A 187 4.86 6.31 -8.90
CA SER A 187 5.15 5.79 -7.56
C SER A 187 5.37 6.87 -6.50
N GLU A 188 5.33 8.15 -6.88
CA GLU A 188 5.57 9.30 -6.02
C GLU A 188 4.26 10.05 -5.76
N THR A 189 4.12 10.65 -4.58
CA THR A 189 2.95 11.45 -4.23
C THR A 189 3.38 12.63 -3.38
N LEU A 190 2.95 13.84 -3.76
CA LEU A 190 3.23 15.06 -3.01
C LEU A 190 2.40 15.06 -1.72
N VAL A 191 3.07 15.00 -0.57
CA VAL A 191 2.42 14.99 0.75
C VAL A 191 2.22 16.40 1.28
N ALA A 192 3.19 17.28 1.08
CA ALA A 192 3.20 18.66 1.57
C ALA A 192 4.09 19.55 0.68
N GLY A 193 3.83 20.86 0.71
CA GLY A 193 4.52 21.84 -0.11
C GLY A 193 3.92 22.00 -1.51
N GLU A 194 4.60 22.78 -2.34
CA GLU A 194 4.30 22.94 -3.76
C GLU A 194 5.50 22.44 -4.55
N TYR A 195 5.25 21.72 -5.65
CA TYR A 195 6.30 21.20 -6.51
C TYR A 195 6.43 22.10 -7.74
N ASP A 196 7.41 23.00 -7.69
CA ASP A 196 7.76 23.87 -8.81
C ASP A 196 8.80 23.14 -9.67
N GLY A 197 8.32 22.35 -10.63
CA GLY A 197 9.17 21.50 -11.49
C GLY A 197 10.13 22.25 -12.42
N VAL A 198 10.04 23.59 -12.48
CA VAL A 198 10.89 24.45 -13.32
C VAL A 198 11.37 25.65 -12.51
N VAL A 199 12.69 25.83 -12.44
CA VAL A 199 13.31 27.03 -11.87
C VAL A 199 13.57 28.02 -13.00
N GLU A 200 12.92 29.19 -12.98
CA GLU A 200 13.02 30.19 -14.06
C GLU A 200 14.33 30.99 -14.04
N ASN A 201 15.03 31.05 -12.90
CA ASN A 201 16.23 31.85 -12.72
C ASN A 201 17.40 31.00 -12.22
N GLU A 202 18.47 30.92 -13.02
CA GLU A 202 19.66 30.09 -12.75
C GLU A 202 20.40 30.47 -11.45
N ASN A 203 20.20 31.70 -10.95
CA ASN A 203 20.84 32.20 -9.74
C ASN A 203 19.96 32.13 -8.48
N ASP A 204 18.76 31.55 -8.58
CA ASP A 204 17.87 31.39 -7.42
C ASP A 204 18.13 30.08 -6.67
N SER A 205 17.57 29.97 -5.47
CA SER A 205 17.67 28.77 -4.63
C SER A 205 16.96 27.59 -5.30
N ILE A 206 17.67 26.46 -5.46
CA ILE A 206 17.08 25.24 -6.00
C ILE A 206 16.27 24.56 -4.89
N PHE A 207 14.96 24.40 -5.10
CA PHE A 207 14.11 23.62 -4.21
C PHE A 207 14.42 22.12 -4.34
N ILE A 208 14.49 21.44 -3.20
CA ILE A 208 14.78 20.01 -3.12
C ILE A 208 13.57 19.33 -2.48
N SER A 209 13.03 18.31 -3.15
CA SER A 209 12.02 17.44 -2.56
C SER A 209 12.68 16.43 -1.61
N LEU A 210 12.03 16.18 -0.47
CA LEU A 210 12.49 15.22 0.54
C LEU A 210 11.47 14.09 0.68
N GLU A 211 11.96 12.87 0.82
CA GLU A 211 11.13 11.75 1.26
C GLU A 211 10.67 11.99 2.70
N LYS A 212 9.44 11.61 3.02
CA LYS A 212 8.80 11.91 4.30
C LYS A 212 9.64 11.45 5.50
N GLY A 213 10.15 10.22 5.49
CA GLY A 213 11.00 9.71 6.56
C GLY A 213 12.33 10.47 6.70
N VAL A 214 12.93 10.89 5.58
CA VAL A 214 14.13 11.76 5.60
C VAL A 214 13.80 13.10 6.27
N ALA A 215 12.68 13.74 5.90
CA ALA A 215 12.25 15.02 6.48
C ALA A 215 11.94 14.90 7.98
N GLU A 216 11.24 13.85 8.39
CA GLU A 216 10.95 13.55 9.80
C GLU A 216 12.23 13.33 10.62
N ASP A 217 13.22 12.65 10.06
CA ASP A 217 14.52 12.42 10.73
C ASP A 217 15.42 13.67 10.74
N MET A 218 15.22 14.59 9.78
CA MET A 218 15.81 15.93 9.73
C MET A 218 15.08 16.94 10.64
N LYS A 219 13.84 16.66 11.06
CA LYS A 219 12.97 17.61 11.77
C LYS A 219 12.61 18.86 10.94
N VAL A 220 12.34 18.66 9.65
CA VAL A 220 11.87 19.70 8.71
C VAL A 220 10.56 19.34 8.06
#